data_AF-A0A927RM77-F1
#
_entry.id   AF-A0A927RM77-F1
#
_cell.length_a   1.000
_cell.length_b   1.000
_cell.length_c   1.000
_cell.angle_alpha   90.00
_cell.angle_beta   90.00
_cell.angle_gamma   90.00
#
_symmetry.space_group_name_H-M   'P 1'
#
loop_
_entity.id
_entity.type
_entity.pdbx_description
1 polymer ?
#
loop_
_entity_poly.entity_id
_entity_poly.type
_entity_poly.pdbx_seq_one_letter_code
_entity_poly.pdbx_strand_id
1 'polypeptide(L)'
;MSASKEVLAQQAAARLVAAACGEERDTWNRQEQLHDAATTQAAALAAATPLLQICASCRIVADCRQWAIVDEYTGIAAGTAWTNGVEKSAHWVPRRPPRRLAG
;
A
#
# COMPACT_ATOMS: atom_id res chain seq x y z
N MET A 1 6.00 -13.86 26.51
CA MET A 1 7.18 -13.67 25.64
C MET A 1 6.69 -12.96 24.38
N SER A 2 7.08 -11.71 24.17
CA SER A 2 6.70 -10.97 22.96
C SER A 2 7.48 -11.53 21.78
N ALA A 3 6.78 -11.90 20.70
CA ALA A 3 7.44 -12.28 19.45
C ALA A 3 8.17 -11.06 18.85
N SER A 4 9.36 -11.28 18.28
CA SER A 4 10.09 -10.25 17.53
C SER A 4 9.25 -9.75 16.35
N LYS A 5 9.39 -8.47 15.97
CA LYS A 5 8.65 -7.86 14.84
C LYS A 5 8.74 -8.69 13.55
N GLU A 6 9.91 -9.24 13.24
CA GLU A 6 10.15 -10.11 12.09
C GLU A 6 9.28 -11.37 12.08
N VAL A 7 9.10 -11.99 13.25
CA VAL A 7 8.24 -13.18 13.39
C VAL A 7 6.78 -12.83 13.13
N LEU A 8 6.34 -11.66 13.61
CA LEU A 8 4.97 -11.17 13.36
C LEU A 8 4.76 -10.83 11.87
N ALA A 9 5.75 -10.20 11.23
CA ALA A 9 5.70 -9.88 9.81
C ALA A 9 5.63 -11.15 8.96
N GLN A 10 6.44 -12.16 9.27
CA GLN A 10 6.46 -13.42 8.55
C GLN A 10 5.16 -14.23 8.73
N GLN A 11 4.60 -14.25 9.95
CA GLN A 11 3.30 -14.86 10.21
C GLN A 11 2.16 -14.15 9.47
N ALA A 12 2.22 -12.81 9.37
CA ALA A 12 1.24 -12.04 8.62
C ALA A 12 1.37 -12.28 7.11
N ALA A 13 2.59 -12.31 6.57
CA ALA A 13 2.86 -12.62 5.18
C ALA A 13 2.38 -14.03 4.77
N ALA A 14 2.52 -15.02 5.64
CA ALA A 14 2.02 -16.38 5.38
C ALA A 14 0.50 -16.44 5.16
N ARG A 15 -0.26 -15.49 5.73
CA ARG A 15 -1.72 -15.39 5.52
C ARG A 15 -2.09 -14.78 4.17
N LEU A 16 -1.14 -14.11 3.51
CA LEU A 16 -1.36 -13.47 2.22
C LEU A 16 -1.32 -14.44 1.03
N VAL A 17 -1.03 -15.72 1.24
CA VAL A 17 -1.09 -16.74 0.17
C VAL A 17 -2.47 -16.79 -0.51
N ALA A 18 -3.53 -16.43 0.20
CA ALA A 18 -4.89 -16.33 -0.33
C ALA A 18 -5.27 -14.95 -0.89
N ALA A 19 -4.31 -14.02 -1.04
CA ALA A 19 -4.57 -12.69 -1.54
C ALA A 19 -4.98 -12.72 -3.03
N ALA A 20 -6.04 -12.00 -3.37
CA ALA A 20 -6.52 -11.90 -4.75
C ALA A 20 -5.46 -11.28 -5.71
N CYS A 21 -4.50 -10.51 -5.19
CA CYS A 21 -3.43 -9.92 -5.99
C CYS A 21 -2.28 -10.87 -6.33
N GLY A 22 -2.29 -12.13 -5.85
CA GLY A 22 -1.16 -13.06 -6.00
C GLY A 22 -0.72 -13.33 -7.45
N GLU A 23 -1.63 -13.22 -8.42
CA GLU A 23 -1.35 -13.40 -9.85
C GLU A 23 -1.23 -12.08 -10.62
N GLU A 24 -1.41 -10.94 -9.96
CA GLU A 24 -1.49 -9.60 -10.57
C GLU A 24 -0.17 -8.81 -10.50
N ARG A 25 0.96 -9.50 -10.37
CA ARG A 25 2.28 -8.92 -10.04
C ARG A 25 2.66 -7.73 -10.94
N ASP A 26 2.52 -7.88 -12.26
CA ASP A 26 2.97 -6.86 -13.21
C ASP A 26 2.08 -5.60 -13.16
N THR A 27 0.76 -5.80 -13.08
CA THR A 27 -0.20 -4.73 -12.85
C THR A 27 0.10 -4.01 -11.54
N TRP A 28 0.31 -4.77 -10.47
CA TRP A 28 0.59 -4.24 -9.13
C TRP A 28 1.83 -3.36 -9.11
N ASN A 29 2.97 -3.90 -9.57
CA ASN A 29 4.23 -3.17 -9.61
C ASN A 29 4.13 -1.88 -10.42
N ARG A 30 3.49 -1.94 -11.59
CA ARG A 30 3.31 -0.76 -12.45
C ARG A 30 2.47 0.31 -11.76
N GLN A 31 1.35 -0.05 -11.17
CA GLN A 31 0.45 0.91 -10.55
C GLN A 31 1.03 1.50 -9.26
N GLU A 32 1.77 0.73 -8.47
CA GLU A 32 2.48 1.27 -7.31
C GLU A 32 3.56 2.26 -7.72
N GLN A 33 4.31 1.99 -8.79
CA GLN A 33 5.27 2.97 -9.34
C GLN A 33 4.58 4.26 -9.81
N LEU A 34 3.42 4.15 -10.47
CA LEU A 34 2.63 5.32 -10.90
C LEU A 34 2.06 6.10 -9.71
N HIS A 35 1.64 5.39 -8.65
CA HIS A 35 1.13 5.98 -7.42
C HIS A 35 2.23 6.76 -6.68
N ASP A 36 3.40 6.14 -6.49
CA ASP A 36 4.55 6.77 -5.85
C ASP A 36 5.05 8.01 -6.62
N ALA A 37 5.02 7.96 -7.95
CA ALA A 37 5.39 9.08 -8.80
C ALA A 37 4.33 10.20 -8.86
N ALA A 38 3.11 9.97 -8.37
CA ALA A 38 2.01 10.92 -8.51
C ALA A 38 2.26 12.20 -7.69
N THR A 39 2.12 13.34 -8.36
CA THR A 39 2.25 14.68 -7.73
C THR A 39 0.91 15.34 -7.45
N THR A 40 -0.20 14.71 -7.86
CA THR A 40 -1.56 15.21 -7.65
C THR A 40 -2.45 14.09 -7.11
N GLN A 41 -3.46 14.47 -6.31
CA GLN A 41 -4.42 13.51 -5.75
C GLN A 41 -5.18 12.75 -6.85
N ALA A 42 -5.49 13.42 -7.97
CA ALA A 42 -6.16 12.78 -9.10
C ALA A 42 -5.28 11.71 -9.76
N ALA A 43 -4.00 12.00 -9.98
CA ALA A 43 -3.06 11.02 -10.55
C ALA A 43 -2.84 9.84 -9.58
N ALA A 44 -2.71 10.11 -8.28
CA ALA A 44 -2.60 9.07 -7.26
C ALA A 44 -3.84 8.17 -7.26
N LEU A 45 -5.04 8.75 -7.28
CA LEU A 45 -6.28 7.96 -7.33
C LEU A 45 -6.38 7.13 -8.61
N ALA A 46 -6.03 7.71 -9.76
CA ALA A 46 -6.05 7.02 -11.04
C ALA A 46 -5.10 5.80 -11.04
N ALA A 47 -3.89 5.97 -10.51
CA ALA A 47 -2.92 4.89 -10.35
C ALA A 47 -3.39 3.82 -9.34
N ALA A 48 -4.01 4.22 -8.23
CA ALA A 48 -4.51 3.29 -7.22
C ALA A 48 -5.72 2.47 -7.72
N THR A 49 -6.56 3.04 -8.59
CA THR A 49 -7.88 2.48 -8.95
C THR A 49 -7.86 1.00 -9.35
N PRO A 50 -6.97 0.52 -10.23
CA PRO A 50 -6.92 -0.91 -10.59
C PRO A 50 -6.63 -1.80 -9.37
N LEU A 51 -5.75 -1.35 -8.46
CA LEU A 51 -5.40 -2.10 -7.25
C LEU A 51 -6.55 -2.12 -6.24
N LEU A 52 -7.30 -1.01 -6.14
CA LEU A 52 -8.50 -0.92 -5.31
C LEU A 52 -9.58 -1.90 -5.77
N GLN A 53 -9.74 -2.10 -7.08
CA GLN A 53 -10.70 -3.06 -7.64
C GLN A 53 -10.34 -4.50 -7.26
N ILE A 54 -9.05 -4.86 -7.34
CA ILE A 54 -8.56 -6.17 -6.88
C ILE A 54 -8.85 -6.32 -5.38
N CYS A 55 -8.50 -5.30 -4.57
CA CYS A 55 -8.75 -5.31 -3.14
C CYS A 55 -10.23 -5.46 -2.78
N ALA A 56 -11.14 -4.85 -3.54
CA ALA A 56 -12.59 -4.93 -3.29
C ALA A 56 -13.14 -6.36 -3.39
N SER A 57 -12.52 -7.22 -4.20
CA SER A 57 -12.86 -8.66 -4.31
C SER A 57 -12.12 -9.56 -3.32
N CYS A 58 -11.13 -9.02 -2.59
CA CYS A 58 -10.24 -9.83 -1.77
C CYS A 58 -10.89 -10.18 -0.41
N ARG A 59 -10.91 -11.47 -0.05
CA ARG A 59 -11.53 -11.93 1.21
C ARG A 59 -10.66 -11.75 2.45
N ILE A 60 -9.38 -11.47 2.28
CA ILE A 60 -8.40 -11.35 3.36
C ILE A 60 -7.93 -9.90 3.59
N VAL A 61 -8.76 -8.91 3.24
CA VAL A 61 -8.43 -7.47 3.39
C VAL A 61 -8.05 -7.11 4.83
N ALA A 62 -8.68 -7.75 5.83
CA ALA A 62 -8.35 -7.53 7.23
C ALA A 62 -6.92 -8.01 7.59
N ASP A 63 -6.53 -9.19 7.12
CA ASP A 63 -5.16 -9.70 7.31
C ASP A 63 -4.15 -8.86 6.54
N CYS A 64 -4.49 -8.41 5.33
CA CYS A 64 -3.66 -7.50 4.54
C CYS A 64 -3.43 -6.16 5.26
N ARG A 65 -4.46 -5.61 5.92
CA ARG A 65 -4.33 -4.39 6.75
C ARG A 65 -3.39 -4.63 7.93
N GLN A 66 -3.54 -5.76 8.62
CA GLN A 66 -2.68 -6.09 9.76
C GLN A 66 -1.22 -6.28 9.34
N TRP A 67 -0.99 -6.96 8.21
CA TRP A 67 0.33 -7.09 7.62
C TRP A 67 0.93 -5.71 7.31
N ALA A 68 0.19 -4.82 6.65
CA ALA A 68 0.68 -3.49 6.28
C ALA A 68 1.14 -2.67 7.50
N ILE A 69 0.46 -2.79 8.64
CA ILE A 69 0.85 -2.15 9.91
C ILE A 69 2.16 -2.73 10.44
N VAL A 70 2.25 -4.06 10.53
CA VAL A 70 3.39 -4.75 11.16
C VAL A 70 4.66 -4.64 10.33
N ASP A 71 4.51 -4.68 9.01
CA ASP A 71 5.60 -4.60 8.03
C ASP A 71 6.05 -3.16 7.74
N GLU A 72 5.40 -2.17 8.36
CA GLU A 72 5.64 -0.75 8.09
C GLU A 72 5.50 -0.42 6.59
N TYR A 73 4.50 -1.03 5.94
CA TYR A 73 4.34 -1.03 4.49
C TYR A 73 4.14 0.39 3.92
N THR A 74 4.66 0.60 2.71
CA THR A 74 4.45 1.81 1.89
C THR A 74 4.03 1.38 0.50
N GLY A 75 2.89 1.89 0.02
CA GLY A 75 2.28 1.48 -1.25
C GLY A 75 0.76 1.37 -1.14
N ILE A 76 0.14 0.55 -1.98
CA ILE A 76 -1.30 0.24 -1.89
C ILE A 76 -1.47 -1.13 -1.24
N ALA A 77 -2.31 -1.22 -0.21
CA ALA A 77 -2.68 -2.48 0.43
C ALA A 77 -4.05 -2.35 1.09
N ALA A 78 -4.78 -3.47 1.23
CA ALA A 78 -6.07 -3.51 1.92
C ALA A 78 -7.10 -2.46 1.44
N GLY A 79 -7.06 -2.10 0.16
CA GLY A 79 -7.97 -1.13 -0.45
C GLY A 79 -7.63 0.33 -0.16
N THR A 80 -6.40 0.65 0.25
CA THR A 80 -5.98 2.04 0.44
C THR A 80 -4.47 2.24 0.35
N ALA A 81 -4.02 3.50 0.43
CA ALA A 81 -2.60 3.84 0.47
C ALA A 81 -2.03 3.75 1.90
N TRP A 82 -0.75 3.41 1.99
CA TRP A 82 0.01 3.27 3.23
C TRP A 82 1.33 4.03 3.13
N THR A 83 1.77 4.57 4.26
CA THR A 83 3.11 5.17 4.40
C THR A 83 3.69 4.75 5.74
N ASN A 84 4.77 3.97 5.71
CA ASN A 84 5.43 3.43 6.90
C ASN A 84 4.45 2.78 7.89
N GLY A 85 3.54 1.94 7.37
CA GLY A 85 2.52 1.25 8.17
C GLY A 85 1.38 2.13 8.67
N VAL A 86 1.29 3.37 8.20
CA VAL A 86 0.18 4.29 8.51
C VAL A 86 -0.78 4.37 7.34
N GLU A 87 -2.04 4.00 7.58
CA GLU A 87 -3.13 4.09 6.62
C GLU A 87 -3.39 5.54 6.19
N LYS A 88 -3.53 5.77 4.90
CA LYS A 88 -3.86 7.05 4.25
C LYS A 88 -5.08 6.85 3.36
N SER A 89 -5.54 7.90 2.70
CA SER A 89 -6.51 7.78 1.60
C SER A 89 -5.81 7.32 0.31
N ALA A 90 -6.50 6.57 -0.56
CA ALA A 90 -5.90 6.09 -1.82
C ALA A 90 -5.38 7.22 -2.75
N HIS A 91 -5.96 8.41 -2.66
CA HIS A 91 -5.50 9.59 -3.40
C HIS A 91 -4.36 10.34 -2.71
N TRP A 92 -3.80 9.81 -1.62
CA TRP A 92 -2.78 10.50 -0.85
C TRP A 92 -1.54 10.72 -1.71
N VAL A 93 -1.00 11.93 -1.61
CA VAL A 93 0.29 12.32 -2.19
C VAL A 93 1.19 12.86 -1.08
N PRO A 94 2.49 12.55 -1.08
CA PRO A 94 3.42 13.17 -0.15
C PRO A 94 3.39 14.69 -0.32
N ARG A 95 3.23 15.42 0.79
CA ARG A 95 3.43 16.88 0.75
C ARG A 95 4.91 17.14 0.47
N ARG A 96 5.27 17.49 -0.76
CA ARG A 96 6.57 18.09 -1.02
C ARG A 96 6.54 19.51 -0.43
N PRO A 97 7.41 19.87 0.51
CA PRO A 97 7.53 21.25 0.93
C PRO A 97 7.86 22.11 -0.32
N PRO A 98 7.33 23.33 -0.43
CA PRO A 98 7.72 24.22 -1.52
C PRO A 98 9.24 24.34 -1.49
N ARG A 99 9.88 24.11 -2.65
CA ARG A 99 11.32 24.28 -2.82
C ARG A 99 11.61 25.70 -2.35
N ARG A 100 12.31 25.88 -1.22
CA ARG A 100 12.71 27.21 -0.76
C ARG A 100 13.47 27.82 -1.95
N LEU A 101 12.90 28.88 -2.53
CA LEU A 101 13.62 29.72 -3.45
C LEU A 101 14.79 30.27 -2.63
N ALA A 102 15.99 29.75 -2.87
CA ALA A 102 17.21 30.36 -2.37
C ALA A 102 17.27 31.76 -3.00
N GLY A 103 17.09 32.77 -2.15
CA GLY A 103 17.38 34.17 -2.50
C GLY A 103 18.87 34.46 -2.39
#